data_AF-A0A957YD04-F1
#
_entry.id   AF-A0A957YD04-F1
#
_cell.length_a   1.000
_cell.length_b   1.000
_cell.length_c   1.000
_cell.angle_alpha   90.00
_cell.angle_beta   90.00
_cell.angle_gamma   90.00
#
_symmetry.space_group_name_H-M   'P 1'
#
loop_
_entity.id
_entity.type
_entity.pdbx_description
1 polymer ?
#
loop_
_entity_poly.entity_id
_entity_poly.type
_entity_poly.pdbx_seq_one_letter_code
_entity_poly.pdbx_strand_id
1 'polypeptide(L)'
;MSSETYQSPQGVAKQLDISPASLRRWSDEFTDFLSKGAGADKERSHRRYLERDVEILNEIKELLNSGLTYEQVRQQLKDDAVPSVEPDEISEVEADLDDEDYVVLPHAGRDKPLLNDDDDDDDDDDTPPTFEESLAVVASNGSESPALNFLTNTLATLSDSQKSVLNSQAANRELMGVLLQDNFNLKEENNRLRERILEVERDVARSRQEDEWRREALRQELEAKISAANQLASEAIVTARSVEAPQIKAVETKPGCLGMLLGRGGTQIITAQPRKQQKPLSSPVAANGLTAGAAQQPVPATNQSHPKPSFPPE
;
A
#
# COMPACT_ATOMS: atom_id res chain seq x y z
N MET A 1 16.02 38.34 -0.53
CA MET A 1 16.52 37.71 -1.76
C MET A 1 17.26 36.46 -1.31
N SER A 2 16.60 35.31 -1.36
CA SER A 2 17.20 34.03 -0.97
C SER A 2 18.25 33.68 -2.03
N SER A 3 19.50 33.50 -1.60
CA SER A 3 20.57 33.11 -2.50
C SER A 3 20.30 31.72 -3.06
N GLU A 4 20.10 31.61 -4.38
CA GLU A 4 19.93 30.35 -5.10
C GLU A 4 21.21 29.52 -5.02
N THR A 5 21.34 28.75 -3.95
CA THR A 5 22.47 27.83 -3.76
C THR A 5 22.07 26.49 -4.34
N TYR A 6 22.74 26.08 -5.41
CA TYR A 6 22.53 24.76 -5.99
C TYR A 6 23.12 23.67 -5.09
N GLN A 7 22.28 22.71 -4.73
CA GLN A 7 22.67 21.54 -3.96
C GLN A 7 22.96 20.33 -4.87
N SER A 8 23.91 19.49 -4.44
CA SER A 8 24.23 18.24 -5.14
C SER A 8 23.22 17.15 -4.80
N PRO A 9 22.99 16.16 -5.70
CA PRO A 9 22.04 15.08 -5.44
C PRO A 9 22.35 14.28 -4.18
N GLN A 10 23.63 14.12 -3.84
CA GLN A 10 24.05 13.43 -2.61
C GLN A 10 23.73 14.25 -1.36
N GLY A 11 23.90 15.58 -1.40
CA GLY A 11 23.55 16.47 -0.30
C GLY A 11 22.06 16.42 0.02
N VAL A 12 21.22 16.54 -1.01
CA VAL A 12 19.77 16.48 -0.89
C VAL A 12 19.30 15.10 -0.39
N ALA A 13 19.85 14.02 -0.91
CA ALA A 13 19.51 12.67 -0.46
C ALA A 13 19.82 12.47 1.03
N LYS A 14 20.95 13.01 1.51
CA LYS A 14 21.32 12.98 2.93
C LYS A 14 20.43 13.87 3.79
N GLN A 15 20.08 15.07 3.32
CA GLN A 15 19.19 15.99 4.04
C GLN A 15 17.78 15.40 4.20
N LEU A 16 17.27 14.75 3.16
CA LEU A 16 15.97 14.10 3.17
C LEU A 16 15.98 12.69 3.75
N ASP A 17 17.13 12.14 4.16
CA ASP A 17 17.27 10.77 4.67
C ASP A 17 16.62 9.71 3.74
N ILE A 18 16.91 9.80 2.44
CA ILE A 18 16.43 8.86 1.41
C ILE A 18 17.59 8.32 0.57
N SER A 19 17.40 7.16 -0.04
CA SER A 19 18.40 6.60 -0.93
C SER A 19 18.57 7.48 -2.19
N PRO A 20 19.79 7.59 -2.77
CA PRO A 20 20.00 8.31 -4.02
C PRO A 20 19.17 7.78 -5.20
N ALA A 21 18.82 6.49 -5.19
CA ALA A 21 17.97 5.90 -6.22
C ALA A 21 16.50 6.38 -6.09
N SER A 22 15.99 6.49 -4.87
CA SER A 22 14.66 7.05 -4.60
C SER A 22 14.56 8.50 -5.03
N LEU A 23 15.57 9.32 -4.70
CA LEU A 23 15.63 10.71 -5.11
C LEU A 23 15.60 10.86 -6.63
N ARG A 24 16.35 10.03 -7.38
CA ARG A 24 16.33 10.04 -8.84
C ARG A 24 14.94 9.73 -9.39
N ARG A 25 14.31 8.68 -8.88
CA ARG A 25 12.95 8.28 -9.29
C ARG A 25 11.94 9.38 -9.01
N TRP A 26 11.99 9.99 -7.83
CA TRP A 26 11.09 11.10 -7.48
C TRP A 26 11.33 12.31 -8.38
N SER A 27 12.59 12.64 -8.67
CA SER A 27 12.86 13.77 -9.57
C SER A 27 12.35 13.52 -10.99
N ASP A 28 12.33 12.25 -11.44
CA ASP A 28 11.78 11.88 -12.75
C ASP A 28 10.24 11.93 -12.75
N GLU A 29 9.60 11.44 -11.69
CA GLU A 29 8.14 11.45 -11.55
C GLU A 29 7.56 12.85 -11.32
N PHE A 30 8.24 13.70 -10.56
CA PHE A 30 7.74 15.02 -10.16
C PHE A 30 8.45 16.16 -10.92
N THR A 31 9.01 15.89 -12.09
CA THR A 31 9.77 16.87 -12.89
C THR A 31 8.96 18.13 -13.22
N ASP A 32 7.64 18.06 -13.26
CA ASP A 32 6.76 19.20 -13.56
C ASP A 32 6.72 20.24 -12.44
N PHE A 33 7.03 19.83 -11.20
CA PHE A 33 7.01 20.69 -10.01
C PHE A 33 8.41 21.15 -9.58
N LEU A 34 9.45 20.54 -10.14
CA LEU A 34 10.83 20.84 -9.82
C LEU A 34 11.43 21.82 -10.84
N SER A 35 12.53 22.45 -10.48
CA SER A 35 13.28 23.30 -11.39
C SER A 35 13.84 22.52 -12.58
N LYS A 36 14.07 23.19 -13.71
CA LYS A 36 14.60 22.58 -14.95
C LYS A 36 15.93 21.83 -14.74
N GLY A 37 16.72 22.21 -13.74
CA GLY A 37 18.00 21.56 -13.42
C GLY A 37 17.88 20.27 -12.59
N ALA A 38 16.72 20.01 -11.98
CA ALA A 38 16.48 18.83 -11.16
C ALA A 38 16.04 17.61 -11.98
N GLY A 39 15.50 17.83 -13.17
CA GLY A 39 15.05 16.80 -14.10
C GLY A 39 16.21 16.03 -14.76
N ALA A 40 15.89 14.84 -15.27
CA ALA A 40 16.80 14.09 -16.12
C ALA A 40 16.86 14.74 -17.52
N ASP A 41 17.56 15.87 -17.62
CA ASP A 41 17.76 16.47 -18.93
C ASP A 41 18.61 15.51 -19.78
N LYS A 42 18.18 15.29 -21.03
CA LYS A 42 18.75 14.22 -21.89
C LYS A 42 20.22 14.46 -22.23
N GLU A 43 20.71 15.67 -22.01
CA GLU A 43 22.08 16.09 -22.30
C GLU A 43 22.96 16.06 -21.06
N ARG A 44 23.34 14.87 -20.58
CA ARG A 44 24.49 14.59 -19.68
C ARG A 44 24.73 15.55 -18.50
N SER A 45 23.75 16.36 -18.12
CA SER A 45 23.92 17.41 -17.14
C SER A 45 23.65 16.82 -15.76
N HIS A 46 24.52 17.14 -14.82
CA HIS A 46 24.38 16.66 -13.46
C HIS A 46 23.15 17.32 -12.85
N ARG A 47 22.24 16.52 -12.26
CA ARG A 47 21.05 17.05 -11.57
C ARG A 47 21.48 18.02 -10.48
N ARG A 48 20.87 19.21 -10.44
CA ARG A 48 21.10 20.23 -9.43
C ARG A 48 19.77 20.67 -8.88
N TYR A 49 19.68 20.72 -7.56
CA TYR A 49 18.45 21.06 -6.85
C TYR A 49 18.59 22.45 -6.25
N LEU A 50 17.55 23.27 -6.41
CA LEU A 50 17.39 24.52 -5.68
C LEU A 50 16.80 24.25 -4.30
N GLU A 51 16.89 25.23 -3.39
CA GLU A 51 16.28 25.11 -2.07
C GLU A 51 14.77 24.83 -2.16
N ARG A 52 14.08 25.49 -3.10
CA ARG A 52 12.65 25.24 -3.40
C ARG A 52 12.38 23.79 -3.81
N ASP A 53 13.28 23.18 -4.58
CA ASP A 53 13.12 21.78 -4.99
C ASP A 53 13.22 20.84 -3.78
N VAL A 54 14.09 21.16 -2.82
CA VAL A 54 14.25 20.39 -1.58
C VAL A 54 12.99 20.48 -0.71
N GLU A 55 12.37 21.66 -0.62
CA GLU A 55 11.09 21.86 0.08
C GLU A 55 9.98 20.98 -0.51
N ILE A 56 9.82 21.00 -1.85
CA ILE A 56 8.82 20.18 -2.56
C ILE A 56 9.10 18.69 -2.38
N LEU A 57 10.37 18.26 -2.46
CA LEU A 57 10.76 16.87 -2.24
C LEU A 57 10.53 16.41 -0.79
N ASN A 58 10.64 17.32 0.18
CA ASN A 58 10.28 17.02 1.57
C ASN A 58 8.77 16.85 1.75
N GLU A 59 7.96 17.71 1.12
CA GLU A 59 6.49 17.56 1.13
C GLU A 59 6.06 16.23 0.48
N ILE A 60 6.64 15.88 -0.67
CA ILE A 60 6.43 14.57 -1.33
C ILE A 60 6.77 13.42 -0.36
N LYS A 61 7.88 13.53 0.38
CA LYS A 61 8.28 12.52 1.37
C LYS A 61 7.20 12.37 2.45
N GLU A 62 6.70 13.48 3.00
CA GLU A 62 5.67 13.47 4.03
C GLU A 62 4.35 12.85 3.52
N LEU A 63 3.93 13.21 2.31
CA LEU A 63 2.73 12.67 1.69
C LEU A 63 2.85 11.17 1.39
N LEU A 64 3.99 10.72 0.87
CA LEU A 64 4.22 9.29 0.64
C LEU A 64 4.29 8.50 1.95
N ASN A 65 4.87 9.07 3.02
CA ASN A 65 4.89 8.45 4.34
C ASN A 65 3.49 8.33 4.96
N SER A 66 2.56 9.22 4.61
CA SER A 66 1.16 9.11 5.02
C SER A 66 0.36 8.05 4.22
N GLY A 67 1.00 7.38 3.26
CA GLY A 67 0.43 6.27 2.50
C GLY A 67 -0.27 6.68 1.19
N LEU A 68 -0.10 7.92 0.73
CA LEU A 68 -0.65 8.35 -0.56
C LEU A 68 0.10 7.70 -1.74
N THR A 69 -0.60 7.51 -2.84
CA THR A 69 0.00 7.06 -4.11
C THR A 69 0.62 8.23 -4.87
N TYR A 70 1.57 7.95 -5.77
CA TYR A 70 2.23 8.98 -6.60
C TYR A 70 1.26 9.88 -7.37
N GLU A 71 0.13 9.35 -7.84
CA GLU A 71 -0.90 10.15 -8.53
C GLU A 71 -1.63 11.10 -7.59
N GLN A 72 -1.95 10.65 -6.37
CA GLN A 72 -2.59 11.47 -5.35
C GLN A 72 -1.67 12.60 -4.88
N VAL A 73 -0.39 12.29 -4.68
CA VAL A 73 0.63 13.30 -4.34
C VAL A 73 0.73 14.36 -5.44
N ARG A 74 0.74 13.97 -6.72
CA ARG A 74 0.72 14.92 -7.85
C ARG A 74 -0.52 15.81 -7.85
N GLN A 75 -1.68 15.26 -7.52
CA GLN A 75 -2.91 16.04 -7.46
C GLN A 75 -2.85 17.05 -6.31
N GLN A 76 -2.41 16.62 -5.13
CA GLN A 76 -2.29 17.49 -3.97
C GLN A 76 -1.29 18.62 -4.19
N LEU A 77 -0.12 18.34 -4.77
CA LEU A 77 0.84 19.38 -5.14
C LEU A 77 0.30 20.36 -6.18
N LYS A 78 -0.58 19.93 -7.11
CA LYS A 78 -1.24 20.86 -8.04
C LYS A 78 -2.22 21.76 -7.33
N ASP A 79 -2.98 21.21 -6.38
CA ASP A 79 -3.97 21.96 -5.62
C ASP A 79 -3.27 22.98 -4.69
N ASP A 80 -2.15 22.58 -4.06
CA ASP A 80 -1.35 23.43 -3.16
C ASP A 80 -0.43 24.41 -3.91
N ALA A 81 -0.06 24.13 -5.16
CA ALA A 81 0.63 25.07 -6.05
C ALA A 81 -0.28 26.19 -6.58
N VAL A 82 -1.60 26.09 -6.36
CA VAL A 82 -2.58 27.13 -6.69
C VAL A 82 -2.95 27.93 -5.43
N PRO A 83 -2.07 28.85 -4.99
CA PRO A 83 -2.55 30.06 -4.33
C PRO A 83 -1.81 31.30 -4.85
N SER A 84 -2.56 32.16 -5.54
CA SER A 84 -2.31 33.60 -5.68
C SER A 84 -1.06 34.05 -6.46
N VAL A 85 -1.12 33.97 -7.79
CA VAL A 85 -0.53 35.01 -8.65
C VAL A 85 -1.60 35.45 -9.62
N GLU A 86 -2.05 36.70 -9.47
CA GLU A 86 -2.90 37.36 -10.45
C GLU A 86 -2.19 37.41 -11.81
N PRO A 87 -2.92 37.21 -12.93
CA PRO A 87 -2.33 37.17 -14.25
C PRO A 87 -2.08 38.59 -14.75
N ASP A 88 -1.03 39.23 -14.26
CA ASP A 88 -0.49 40.44 -14.86
C ASP A 88 0.65 40.08 -15.82
N GLU A 89 0.31 40.18 -17.10
CA GLU A 89 1.15 40.62 -18.22
C GLU A 89 2.66 40.36 -18.14
N ILE A 90 3.13 39.34 -18.87
CA ILE A 90 4.44 39.46 -19.53
C ILE A 90 4.27 39.07 -20.99
N SER A 91 4.27 40.13 -21.78
CA SER A 91 4.37 40.20 -23.22
C SER A 91 5.42 39.25 -23.80
N GLU A 92 5.04 38.63 -24.90
CA GLU A 92 5.91 38.23 -25.99
C GLU A 92 7.02 39.27 -26.20
N VAL A 93 8.26 38.87 -25.95
CA VAL A 93 9.41 39.50 -26.60
C VAL A 93 10.13 38.37 -27.32
N GLU A 94 9.68 38.16 -28.56
CA GLU A 94 10.58 37.68 -29.61
C GLU A 94 11.77 38.63 -29.66
N ALA A 95 12.96 38.11 -29.38
CA ALA A 95 14.21 38.77 -29.71
C ALA A 95 15.03 37.76 -30.50
N ASP A 96 14.92 37.89 -31.81
CA ASP A 96 15.93 37.52 -32.79
C ASP A 96 17.33 37.85 -32.25
N LEU A 97 18.18 36.84 -32.13
CA LEU A 97 19.63 36.98 -32.11
C LEU A 97 20.21 35.97 -33.09
N ASP A 98 20.15 36.36 -34.36
CA ASP A 98 21.07 35.92 -35.39
C ASP A 98 22.51 36.33 -35.02
N ASP A 99 23.44 35.46 -35.39
CA ASP A 99 24.87 35.69 -35.63
C ASP A 99 25.72 36.25 -34.47
N GLU A 100 26.72 35.46 -34.04
CA GLU A 100 28.14 35.86 -34.01
C GLU A 100 28.99 34.69 -33.46
N ASP A 101 29.90 34.21 -34.30
CA ASP A 101 31.12 33.45 -34.03
C ASP A 101 31.43 33.04 -32.57
N TYR A 102 31.31 31.74 -32.27
CA TYR A 102 32.07 31.13 -31.17
C TYR A 102 33.16 30.19 -31.69
N VAL A 103 34.38 30.70 -31.62
CA VAL A 103 35.64 30.08 -32.01
C VAL A 103 35.86 28.75 -31.29
N VAL A 104 36.10 27.71 -32.09
CA VAL A 104 36.62 26.41 -31.65
C VAL A 104 38.06 26.60 -31.14
N LEU A 105 38.28 26.42 -29.84
CA LEU A 105 39.62 26.28 -29.25
C LEU A 105 39.92 24.79 -28.94
N PRO A 106 41.04 24.23 -29.39
CA PRO A 106 41.47 22.90 -28.99
C PRO A 106 42.20 22.99 -27.64
N HIS A 107 41.75 22.25 -26.63
CA HIS A 107 42.53 22.03 -25.41
C HIS A 107 43.14 20.63 -25.44
N ALA A 108 44.38 20.59 -25.91
CA ALA A 108 45.33 19.53 -25.63
C ALA A 108 45.82 19.62 -24.18
N GLY A 109 45.95 18.46 -23.53
CA GLY A 109 47.00 18.14 -22.56
C GLY A 109 47.06 18.93 -21.24
N ARG A 110 46.77 18.23 -20.14
CA ARG A 110 47.46 18.28 -18.84
C ARG A 110 46.74 17.34 -17.87
N ASP A 111 47.36 16.22 -17.52
CA ASP A 111 48.24 16.09 -16.33
C ASP A 111 47.59 16.63 -15.07
N LYS A 112 47.20 15.73 -14.15
CA LYS A 112 47.02 15.97 -12.72
C LYS A 112 46.68 14.65 -11.97
N PRO A 113 46.91 14.56 -10.65
CA PRO A 113 48.15 14.05 -10.08
C PRO A 113 47.95 12.88 -9.11
N LEU A 114 49.06 12.27 -8.72
CA LEU A 114 49.21 11.40 -7.56
C LEU A 114 48.87 12.16 -6.25
N LEU A 115 48.03 11.54 -5.41
CA LEU A 115 47.97 11.79 -3.97
C LEU A 115 47.77 10.44 -3.26
N ASN A 116 48.90 9.85 -2.82
CA ASN A 116 49.22 9.48 -1.43
C ASN A 116 48.28 10.07 -0.36
N ASP A 117 48.07 9.54 0.83
CA ASP A 117 48.44 8.36 1.63
C ASP A 117 47.36 8.35 2.76
N ASP A 118 47.25 7.26 3.52
CA ASP A 118 46.74 7.13 4.90
C ASP A 118 46.23 5.67 5.02
N ASP A 119 47.10 4.75 5.43
CA ASP A 119 47.30 4.34 6.83
C ASP A 119 46.12 3.49 7.32
N ASP A 120 46.34 2.17 7.34
CA ASP A 120 45.88 1.33 8.45
C ASP A 120 46.88 0.19 8.61
N ASP A 121 47.66 0.35 9.68
CA ASP A 121 48.43 -0.67 10.38
C ASP A 121 47.55 -1.88 10.69
N ASP A 122 48.04 -3.08 10.37
CA ASP A 122 47.90 -4.20 11.28
C ASP A 122 49.16 -5.06 11.19
N ASP A 123 49.93 -4.95 12.26
CA ASP A 123 50.98 -5.86 12.70
C ASP A 123 50.52 -7.32 12.57
N ASP A 124 51.30 -8.13 11.85
CA ASP A 124 51.67 -9.44 12.37
C ASP A 124 53.09 -9.81 11.87
N ASP A 125 53.96 -9.71 12.86
CA ASP A 125 55.31 -10.24 12.98
C ASP A 125 55.38 -11.72 12.59
N ASP A 126 56.13 -12.03 11.53
CA ASP A 126 56.83 -13.32 11.45
C ASP A 126 58.20 -13.13 10.76
N THR A 127 59.17 -12.96 11.66
CA THR A 127 60.61 -12.85 11.47
C THR A 127 61.19 -13.95 10.53
N PRO A 128 62.24 -13.66 9.72
CA PRO A 128 62.64 -14.48 8.56
C PRO A 128 63.63 -15.59 8.93
N PRO A 129 63.73 -16.68 8.14
CA PRO A 129 64.95 -17.49 8.09
C PRO A 129 65.95 -16.84 7.13
N THR A 130 66.96 -16.19 7.71
CA THR A 130 68.29 -16.11 7.08
C THR A 130 68.80 -17.53 6.87
N PHE A 131 69.21 -17.91 5.66
CA PHE A 131 70.52 -18.51 5.41
C PHE A 131 70.81 -18.52 3.91
N GLU A 132 72.01 -18.03 3.63
CA GLU A 132 72.66 -17.89 2.35
C GLU A 132 72.72 -19.21 1.57
N GLU A 133 72.48 -19.17 0.25
CA GLU A 133 73.43 -19.76 -0.70
C GLU A 133 73.09 -19.41 -2.16
N SER A 134 74.10 -18.90 -2.84
CA SER A 134 74.37 -19.12 -4.27
C SER A 134 73.44 -18.47 -5.31
N LEU A 135 73.66 -17.17 -5.56
CA LEU A 135 73.74 -16.70 -6.96
C LEU A 135 74.62 -15.46 -7.12
N ALA A 136 75.82 -15.50 -6.53
CA ALA A 136 76.90 -14.59 -6.91
C ALA A 136 77.67 -15.20 -8.09
N VAL A 137 77.14 -15.08 -9.30
CA VAL A 137 77.90 -15.37 -10.53
C VAL A 137 77.65 -14.25 -11.54
N VAL A 138 78.70 -13.44 -11.70
CA VAL A 138 78.98 -12.49 -12.78
C VAL A 138 78.31 -11.12 -12.67
N ALA A 139 78.89 -10.27 -11.80
CA ALA A 139 78.94 -8.83 -12.03
C ALA A 139 80.41 -8.41 -12.09
N SER A 140 81.01 -8.52 -13.27
CA SER A 140 82.24 -7.81 -13.59
C SER A 140 82.13 -7.22 -14.99
N ASN A 141 82.30 -5.90 -15.05
CA ASN A 141 82.65 -5.08 -16.22
C ASN A 141 81.50 -4.63 -17.15
N GLY A 142 80.92 -3.47 -16.81
CA GLY A 142 81.10 -2.26 -17.63
C GLY A 142 80.90 -2.37 -19.15
N SER A 143 79.73 -2.81 -19.58
CA SER A 143 78.99 -2.31 -20.76
C SER A 143 77.77 -3.22 -20.96
N GLU A 144 76.81 -3.16 -20.04
CA GLU A 144 75.54 -3.85 -20.25
C GLU A 144 74.87 -3.22 -21.46
N SER A 145 74.83 -3.97 -22.56
CA SER A 145 74.26 -3.52 -23.82
C SER A 145 72.85 -2.97 -23.55
N PRO A 146 72.52 -1.73 -23.96
CA PRO A 146 71.19 -1.13 -23.78
C PRO A 146 70.03 -2.04 -24.22
N ALA A 147 70.30 -2.94 -25.16
CA ALA A 147 69.38 -3.97 -25.61
C ALA A 147 68.98 -5.00 -24.53
N LEU A 148 69.89 -5.39 -23.62
CA LEU A 148 69.58 -6.32 -22.53
C LEU A 148 68.67 -5.67 -21.48
N ASN A 149 68.95 -4.40 -21.11
CA ASN A 149 68.10 -3.64 -20.21
C ASN A 149 66.71 -3.38 -20.78
N PHE A 150 66.60 -3.22 -22.10
CA PHE A 150 65.30 -3.14 -22.77
C PHE A 150 64.52 -4.45 -22.66
N LEU A 151 65.18 -5.60 -22.84
CA LEU A 151 64.55 -6.91 -22.75
C LEU A 151 64.11 -7.25 -21.32
N THR A 152 64.92 -6.94 -20.31
CA THR A 152 64.55 -7.14 -18.90
C THR A 152 63.35 -6.27 -18.52
N ASN A 153 63.32 -5.00 -18.94
CA ASN A 153 62.18 -4.12 -18.72
C ASN A 153 60.91 -4.62 -19.45
N THR A 154 61.06 -5.15 -20.66
CA THR A 154 59.94 -5.72 -21.41
C THR A 154 59.41 -7.00 -20.74
N LEU A 155 60.30 -7.87 -20.22
CA LEU A 155 59.92 -9.07 -19.49
C LEU A 155 59.27 -8.74 -18.14
N ALA A 156 59.79 -7.75 -17.41
CA ALA A 156 59.16 -7.25 -16.19
C ALA A 156 57.75 -6.71 -16.48
N THR A 157 57.61 -5.88 -17.52
CA THR A 157 56.31 -5.36 -17.95
C THR A 157 55.36 -6.49 -18.38
N LEU A 158 55.87 -7.51 -19.08
CA LEU A 158 55.07 -8.67 -19.49
C LEU A 158 54.65 -9.52 -18.28
N SER A 159 55.52 -9.66 -17.28
CA SER A 159 55.22 -10.35 -16.03
C SER A 159 54.17 -9.60 -15.22
N ASP A 160 54.28 -8.28 -15.11
CA ASP A 160 53.30 -7.43 -14.42
C ASP A 160 51.94 -7.45 -15.14
N SER A 161 51.96 -7.41 -16.48
CA SER A 161 50.78 -7.61 -17.33
C SER A 161 50.10 -8.95 -17.04
N GLN A 162 50.87 -10.05 -17.00
CA GLN A 162 50.34 -11.37 -16.69
C GLN A 162 49.77 -11.45 -15.27
N LYS A 163 50.46 -10.88 -14.28
CA LYS A 163 49.97 -10.81 -12.89
C LYS A 163 48.67 -10.01 -12.82
N SER A 164 48.58 -8.90 -13.52
CA SER A 164 47.35 -8.08 -13.61
C SER A 164 46.19 -8.85 -14.28
N VAL A 165 46.46 -9.60 -15.35
CA VAL A 165 45.43 -10.42 -16.01
C VAL A 165 44.94 -11.53 -15.09
N LEU A 166 45.82 -12.20 -14.35
CA LEU A 166 45.41 -13.24 -13.40
C LEU A 166 44.61 -12.66 -12.23
N ASN A 167 45.01 -11.50 -11.71
CA ASN A 167 44.27 -10.80 -10.66
C ASN A 167 42.87 -10.38 -11.14
N SER A 168 42.75 -9.84 -12.36
CA SER A 168 41.44 -9.48 -12.91
C SER A 168 40.56 -10.72 -13.17
N GLN A 169 41.14 -11.84 -13.59
CA GLN A 169 40.40 -13.10 -13.71
C GLN A 169 39.95 -13.66 -12.36
N ALA A 170 40.76 -13.52 -11.31
CA ALA A 170 40.37 -13.90 -9.95
C ALA A 170 39.21 -13.04 -9.45
N ALA A 171 39.31 -11.72 -9.58
CA ALA A 171 38.25 -10.77 -9.21
C ALA A 171 36.93 -11.04 -9.98
N ASN A 172 37.01 -11.34 -11.28
CA ASN A 172 35.84 -11.67 -12.08
C ASN A 172 35.14 -12.96 -11.61
N ARG A 173 35.90 -13.96 -11.14
CA ARG A 173 35.32 -15.19 -10.58
C ARG A 173 34.63 -14.93 -9.25
N GLU A 174 35.22 -14.10 -8.41
CA GLU A 174 34.63 -13.70 -7.14
C GLU A 174 33.32 -12.94 -7.34
N LEU A 175 33.32 -11.94 -8.23
CA LEU A 175 32.11 -11.20 -8.60
C LEU A 175 31.02 -12.14 -9.14
N MET A 176 31.39 -13.09 -10.01
CA MET A 176 30.44 -14.09 -10.51
C MET A 176 29.87 -14.95 -9.38
N GLY A 177 30.68 -15.29 -8.38
CA GLY A 177 30.23 -16.02 -7.19
C GLY A 177 29.18 -15.25 -6.40
N VAL A 178 29.42 -13.96 -6.13
CA VAL A 178 28.47 -13.08 -5.44
C VAL A 178 27.18 -12.93 -6.25
N LEU A 179 27.27 -12.67 -7.55
CA LEU A 179 26.09 -12.54 -8.41
C LEU A 179 25.25 -13.81 -8.49
N LEU A 180 25.89 -14.98 -8.52
CA LEU A 180 25.19 -16.26 -8.47
C LEU A 180 24.50 -16.47 -7.12
N GLN A 181 25.20 -16.18 -6.02
CA GLN A 181 24.64 -16.25 -4.68
C GLN A 181 23.42 -15.34 -4.54
N ASP A 182 23.52 -14.08 -4.97
CA ASP A 182 22.42 -13.13 -4.96
C ASP A 182 21.26 -13.61 -5.83
N ASN A 183 21.54 -14.21 -6.99
CA ASN A 183 20.50 -14.78 -7.84
C ASN A 183 19.75 -15.93 -7.16
N PHE A 184 20.45 -16.79 -6.42
CA PHE A 184 19.82 -17.86 -5.65
C PHE A 184 18.98 -17.30 -4.49
N ASN A 185 19.52 -16.34 -3.75
CA ASN A 185 18.80 -15.68 -2.65
C ASN A 185 17.51 -15.01 -3.16
N LEU A 186 17.59 -14.28 -4.28
CA LEU A 186 16.44 -13.65 -4.92
C LEU A 186 15.42 -14.68 -5.43
N LYS A 187 15.86 -15.84 -5.92
CA LYS A 187 14.95 -16.92 -6.34
C LYS A 187 14.19 -17.51 -5.15
N GLU A 188 14.88 -17.71 -4.04
CA GLU A 188 14.26 -18.19 -2.80
C GLU A 188 13.22 -17.18 -2.28
N GLU A 189 13.58 -15.89 -2.23
CA GLU A 189 12.65 -14.84 -1.82
C GLU A 189 11.45 -14.75 -2.78
N ASN A 190 11.67 -14.81 -4.09
CA ASN A 190 10.58 -14.83 -5.06
C ASN A 190 9.65 -16.03 -4.87
N ASN A 191 10.20 -17.21 -4.56
CA ASN A 191 9.38 -18.38 -4.26
C ASN A 191 8.55 -18.16 -2.99
N ARG A 192 9.17 -17.63 -1.94
CA ARG A 192 8.50 -17.30 -0.67
C ARG A 192 7.39 -16.25 -0.84
N LEU A 193 7.61 -15.25 -1.70
CA LEU A 193 6.60 -14.24 -2.03
C LEU A 193 5.42 -14.85 -2.78
N ARG A 194 5.67 -15.75 -3.74
CA ARG A 194 4.61 -16.48 -4.46
C ARG A 194 3.76 -17.32 -3.50
N GLU A 195 4.39 -18.04 -2.58
CA GLU A 195 3.68 -18.82 -1.56
C GLU A 195 2.81 -17.92 -0.66
N ARG A 196 3.35 -16.78 -0.22
CA ARG A 196 2.60 -15.84 0.62
C ARG A 196 1.44 -15.18 -0.12
N ILE A 197 1.60 -14.87 -1.40
CA ILE A 197 0.52 -14.34 -2.25
C ILE A 197 -0.60 -15.37 -2.38
N LEU A 198 -0.27 -16.63 -2.67
CA LEU A 198 -1.26 -17.71 -2.77
C LEU A 198 -2.03 -17.89 -1.45
N GLU A 199 -1.35 -17.77 -0.31
CA GLU A 199 -2.01 -17.86 1.00
C GLU A 199 -2.95 -16.68 1.25
N VAL A 200 -2.51 -15.45 0.94
CA VAL A 200 -3.36 -14.26 1.04
C VAL A 200 -4.58 -14.37 0.11
N GLU A 201 -4.41 -14.90 -1.11
CA GLU A 201 -5.51 -15.14 -2.03
C GLU A 201 -6.54 -16.14 -1.46
N ARG A 202 -6.08 -17.23 -0.83
CA ARG A 202 -6.95 -18.18 -0.13
C ARG A 202 -7.70 -17.52 1.03
N ASP A 203 -7.01 -16.73 1.84
CA ASP A 203 -7.62 -16.06 2.99
C ASP A 203 -8.64 -15.00 2.55
N VAL A 204 -8.35 -14.25 1.49
CA VAL A 204 -9.31 -13.31 0.89
C VAL A 204 -10.54 -14.04 0.36
N ALA A 205 -10.38 -15.19 -0.30
CA ALA A 205 -11.50 -16.00 -0.76
C ALA A 205 -12.36 -16.51 0.41
N ARG A 206 -11.71 -16.99 1.49
CA ARG A 206 -12.41 -17.44 2.71
C ARG A 206 -13.18 -16.30 3.36
N SER A 207 -12.56 -15.12 3.52
CA SER A 207 -13.23 -13.95 4.10
C SER A 207 -14.43 -13.51 3.28
N ARG A 208 -14.35 -13.52 1.95
CA ARG A 208 -15.48 -13.20 1.08
C ARG A 208 -16.64 -14.18 1.25
N GLN A 209 -16.34 -15.47 1.31
CA GLN A 209 -17.36 -16.50 1.55
C GLN A 209 -18.04 -16.33 2.92
N GLU A 210 -17.27 -16.03 3.97
CA GLU A 210 -17.82 -15.73 5.29
C GLU A 210 -18.72 -14.49 5.28
N ASP A 211 -18.32 -13.43 4.58
CA ASP A 211 -19.11 -12.21 4.49
C ASP A 211 -20.39 -12.40 3.67
N GLU A 212 -20.34 -13.16 2.59
CA GLU A 212 -21.52 -13.57 1.82
C GLU A 212 -22.48 -14.39 2.69
N TRP A 213 -21.96 -15.37 3.43
CA TRP A 213 -22.75 -16.15 4.38
C TRP A 213 -23.41 -15.28 5.46
N ARG A 214 -22.65 -14.35 6.07
CA ARG A 214 -23.19 -13.39 7.07
C ARG A 214 -24.31 -12.54 6.47
N ARG A 215 -24.14 -12.05 5.24
CA ARG A 215 -25.17 -11.26 4.54
C ARG A 215 -26.41 -12.10 4.23
N GLU A 216 -26.24 -13.34 3.78
CA GLU A 216 -27.36 -14.24 3.50
C GLU A 216 -28.10 -14.63 4.76
N ALA A 217 -27.40 -14.92 5.86
CA ALA A 217 -28.02 -15.22 7.15
C ALA A 217 -28.87 -14.04 7.65
N LEU A 218 -28.36 -12.81 7.57
CA LEU A 218 -29.13 -11.60 7.91
C LEU A 218 -30.33 -11.40 6.98
N ARG A 219 -30.18 -11.65 5.67
CA ARG A 219 -31.29 -11.58 4.72
C ARG A 219 -32.38 -12.59 5.05
N GLN A 220 -32.01 -13.84 5.37
CA GLN A 220 -32.96 -14.88 5.77
C GLN A 220 -33.68 -14.51 7.08
N GLU A 221 -32.96 -13.95 8.06
CA GLU A 221 -33.58 -13.50 9.31
C GLU A 221 -34.59 -12.37 9.06
N LEU A 222 -34.25 -11.40 8.22
CA LEU A 222 -35.16 -10.32 7.83
C LEU A 222 -36.39 -10.85 7.09
N GLU A 223 -36.22 -11.77 6.14
CA GLU A 223 -37.34 -12.39 5.41
C GLU A 223 -38.26 -13.19 6.33
N ALA A 224 -37.68 -13.95 7.28
CA ALA A 224 -38.45 -14.66 8.31
C ALA A 224 -39.25 -13.69 9.20
N LYS A 225 -38.67 -12.54 9.59
CA LYS A 225 -39.38 -11.52 10.36
C LYS A 225 -40.48 -10.84 9.56
N ILE A 226 -40.25 -10.53 8.28
CA ILE A 226 -41.24 -9.92 7.38
C ILE A 226 -42.42 -10.87 7.17
N SER A 227 -42.16 -12.15 6.90
CA SER A 227 -43.21 -13.15 6.71
C SER A 227 -44.05 -13.36 7.99
N ALA A 228 -43.42 -13.42 9.17
CA ALA A 228 -44.13 -13.50 10.45
C ALA A 228 -44.98 -12.25 10.72
N ALA A 229 -44.47 -11.05 10.44
CA ALA A 229 -45.23 -9.81 10.56
C ALA A 229 -46.44 -9.79 9.62
N ASN A 230 -46.28 -10.26 8.38
CA ASN A 230 -47.38 -10.37 7.41
C ASN A 230 -48.44 -11.39 7.85
N GLN A 231 -48.03 -12.53 8.44
CA GLN A 231 -48.96 -13.52 9.00
C GLN A 231 -49.77 -12.90 10.15
N LEU A 232 -49.11 -12.26 11.13
CA LEU A 232 -49.77 -11.57 12.23
C LEU A 232 -50.73 -10.48 11.75
N ALA A 233 -50.35 -9.71 10.75
CA ALA A 233 -51.22 -8.71 10.13
C ALA A 233 -52.45 -9.35 9.47
N SER A 234 -52.28 -10.47 8.77
CA SER A 234 -53.40 -11.20 8.17
C SER A 234 -54.36 -11.79 9.20
N GLU A 235 -53.85 -12.36 10.29
CA GLU A 235 -54.64 -12.87 11.41
C GLU A 235 -55.39 -11.73 12.12
N ALA A 236 -54.75 -10.58 12.31
CA ALA A 236 -55.39 -9.39 12.87
C ALA A 236 -56.57 -8.90 12.00
N ILE A 237 -56.44 -8.95 10.67
CA ILE A 237 -57.54 -8.60 9.74
C ILE A 237 -58.69 -9.60 9.86
N VAL A 238 -58.39 -10.91 9.89
CA VAL A 238 -59.41 -11.97 10.01
C VAL A 238 -60.15 -11.86 11.34
N THR A 239 -59.42 -11.67 12.44
CA THR A 239 -60.01 -11.50 13.78
C THR A 239 -60.86 -10.23 13.85
N ALA A 240 -60.39 -9.10 13.32
CA ALA A 240 -61.16 -7.86 13.27
C ALA A 240 -62.46 -8.01 12.45
N ARG A 241 -62.44 -8.77 11.36
CA ARG A 241 -63.64 -9.02 10.53
C ARG A 241 -64.64 -9.97 11.19
N SER A 242 -64.20 -10.87 12.05
CA SER A 242 -65.08 -11.78 12.80
C SER A 242 -65.77 -11.12 14.00
N VAL A 243 -65.31 -9.94 14.44
CA VAL A 243 -66.04 -9.12 15.42
C VAL A 243 -67.14 -8.39 14.67
N GLU A 244 -68.33 -9.01 14.58
CA GLU A 244 -69.54 -8.39 14.05
C GLU A 244 -69.69 -6.97 14.60
N ALA A 245 -69.74 -5.99 13.70
CA ALA A 245 -70.00 -4.60 14.03
C ALA A 245 -71.25 -4.56 14.93
N PRO A 246 -71.17 -3.99 16.15
CA PRO A 246 -72.34 -3.91 17.01
C PRO A 246 -73.41 -3.16 16.23
N GLN A 247 -74.57 -3.80 16.02
CA GLN A 247 -75.73 -3.14 15.45
C GLN A 247 -76.03 -1.91 16.32
N ILE A 248 -75.66 -0.73 15.83
CA ILE A 248 -76.05 0.54 16.43
C ILE A 248 -77.54 0.62 16.19
N LYS A 249 -78.33 0.08 17.11
CA LYS A 249 -79.75 0.41 17.20
C LYS A 249 -79.77 1.92 17.45
N ALA A 250 -80.18 2.68 16.43
CA ALA A 250 -80.35 4.11 16.52
C ALA A 250 -81.20 4.43 17.75
N VAL A 251 -80.56 5.01 18.77
CA VAL A 251 -81.28 5.54 19.93
C VAL A 251 -81.98 6.79 19.43
N GLU A 252 -83.32 6.74 19.36
CA GLU A 252 -84.14 7.91 19.07
C GLU A 252 -83.74 9.05 19.99
N THR A 253 -83.24 10.13 19.39
CA THR A 253 -82.91 11.37 20.07
C THR A 253 -84.20 12.07 20.46
N LYS A 254 -84.69 11.81 21.67
CA LYS A 254 -85.65 12.72 22.30
C LYS A 254 -84.92 14.04 22.59
N PRO A 255 -85.34 15.18 22.02
CA PRO A 255 -84.68 16.46 22.24
C PRO A 255 -84.89 16.88 23.69
N GLY A 256 -83.84 16.75 24.50
CA GLY A 256 -83.81 17.33 25.84
C GLY A 256 -83.85 18.86 25.73
N CYS A 257 -84.66 19.50 26.58
CA CYS A 257 -84.93 20.94 26.61
C CYS A 257 -83.69 21.84 26.80
N LEU A 258 -82.52 21.27 27.11
CA LEU A 258 -81.26 22.01 27.27
C LEU A 258 -80.52 22.31 25.95
N GLY A 259 -80.89 21.65 24.83
CA GLY A 259 -80.22 21.84 23.54
C GLY A 259 -80.52 23.19 22.85
N MET A 260 -81.55 23.92 23.26
CA MET A 260 -81.93 25.19 22.65
C MET A 260 -81.14 26.41 23.18
N LEU A 261 -80.49 26.31 24.34
CA LEU A 261 -79.90 27.50 24.98
C LEU A 261 -78.46 27.81 24.58
N LEU A 262 -77.75 26.87 23.92
CA LEU A 262 -76.31 27.02 23.66
C LEU A 262 -75.88 27.06 22.20
N GLY A 263 -76.81 27.00 21.24
CA GLY A 263 -76.56 27.42 19.85
C GLY A 263 -75.31 26.84 19.16
N ARG A 264 -74.77 25.70 19.60
CA ARG A 264 -73.55 25.13 19.02
C ARG A 264 -73.43 23.64 19.35
N GLY A 265 -73.55 22.81 18.31
CA GLY A 265 -72.94 21.49 18.13
C GLY A 265 -73.24 20.42 19.18
N GLY A 266 -74.12 19.48 18.84
CA GLY A 266 -74.49 18.35 19.69
C GLY A 266 -73.29 17.53 20.19
N THR A 267 -73.07 17.55 21.50
CA THR A 267 -72.20 16.61 22.19
C THR A 267 -72.92 15.26 22.30
N GLN A 268 -72.55 14.30 21.45
CA GLN A 268 -72.94 12.91 21.63
C GLN A 268 -72.21 12.35 22.85
N ILE A 269 -72.94 12.10 23.94
CA ILE A 269 -72.41 11.35 25.08
C ILE A 269 -72.52 9.87 24.73
N ILE A 270 -71.40 9.28 24.28
CA ILE A 270 -71.29 7.84 24.05
C ILE A 270 -70.97 7.17 25.39
N THR A 271 -72.00 6.63 26.06
CA THR A 271 -71.80 5.76 27.22
C THR A 271 -71.56 4.33 26.75
N ALA A 272 -70.31 3.89 26.72
CA ALA A 272 -69.98 2.48 26.46
C ALA A 272 -70.33 1.63 27.69
N GLN A 273 -71.32 0.74 27.57
CA GLN A 273 -71.56 -0.29 28.58
C GLN A 273 -70.51 -1.41 28.45
N PRO A 274 -69.89 -1.88 29.55
CA PRO A 274 -69.01 -3.04 29.52
C PRO A 274 -69.84 -4.31 29.26
N ARG A 275 -69.63 -4.94 28.09
CA ARG A 275 -70.27 -6.20 27.71
C ARG A 275 -69.67 -7.33 28.55
N LYS A 276 -70.51 -8.00 29.34
CA LYS A 276 -70.14 -9.22 30.08
C LYS A 276 -69.54 -10.24 29.12
N GLN A 277 -68.31 -10.68 29.43
CA GLN A 277 -67.62 -11.76 28.73
C GLN A 277 -68.50 -13.02 28.74
N GLN A 278 -68.97 -13.44 27.56
CA GLN A 278 -69.56 -14.76 27.39
C GLN A 278 -68.43 -15.78 27.27
N LYS A 279 -68.40 -16.66 28.26
CA LYS A 279 -67.60 -17.87 28.35
C LYS A 279 -67.85 -18.74 27.10
N PRO A 280 -66.82 -19.15 26.33
CA PRO A 280 -67.03 -20.05 25.22
C PRO A 280 -67.47 -21.41 25.76
N LEU A 281 -68.69 -21.82 25.39
CA LEU A 281 -69.18 -23.18 25.59
C LEU A 281 -68.44 -24.13 24.66
N SER A 282 -67.77 -25.07 25.30
CA SER A 282 -67.45 -26.41 24.83
C SER A 282 -68.55 -27.07 23.98
N SER A 283 -68.16 -27.74 22.89
CA SER A 283 -68.84 -28.92 22.36
C SER A 283 -67.97 -29.71 21.38
N PRO A 284 -68.26 -31.02 21.15
CA PRO A 284 -67.26 -32.07 21.35
C PRO A 284 -67.14 -33.09 20.18
N VAL A 285 -66.20 -34.07 20.29
CA VAL A 285 -66.27 -35.48 19.79
C VAL A 285 -66.20 -35.66 18.23
N ALA A 286 -65.47 -36.59 17.59
CA ALA A 286 -64.77 -37.83 17.95
C ALA A 286 -63.80 -38.36 16.84
N ALA A 287 -62.85 -39.22 17.26
CA ALA A 287 -62.38 -40.49 16.65
C ALA A 287 -61.60 -40.46 15.31
N ASN A 288 -60.50 -41.20 15.05
CA ASN A 288 -60.04 -42.50 15.57
C ASN A 288 -58.57 -42.80 15.15
N GLY A 289 -57.87 -43.66 15.92
CA GLY A 289 -56.68 -44.46 15.51
C GLY A 289 -55.44 -44.30 16.41
N LEU A 290 -55.27 -45.07 17.51
CA LEU A 290 -54.48 -46.32 17.64
C LEU A 290 -53.02 -46.17 17.14
N THR A 291 -51.90 -46.46 17.83
CA THR A 291 -51.58 -47.26 19.04
C THR A 291 -50.09 -47.09 19.36
N ALA A 292 -49.72 -47.28 20.64
CA ALA A 292 -48.39 -47.59 21.21
C ALA A 292 -47.34 -46.48 21.17
N GLY A 293 -46.58 -46.18 22.21
CA GLY A 293 -46.41 -46.77 23.53
C GLY A 293 -45.16 -46.17 24.20
N ALA A 294 -45.08 -46.32 25.52
CA ALA A 294 -43.92 -46.14 26.40
C ALA A 294 -43.52 -44.70 26.83
N ALA A 295 -43.48 -44.58 28.16
CA ALA A 295 -43.10 -43.44 28.97
C ALA A 295 -41.61 -43.09 28.90
N GLN A 296 -41.28 -41.81 29.12
CA GLN A 296 -40.18 -41.44 30.03
C GLN A 296 -40.24 -39.96 30.47
N GLN A 297 -39.85 -39.79 31.73
CA GLN A 297 -39.77 -38.58 32.55
C GLN A 297 -38.82 -37.48 32.01
N PRO A 298 -38.91 -36.24 32.54
CA PRO A 298 -38.04 -35.14 32.15
C PRO A 298 -36.70 -35.20 32.92
N VAL A 299 -35.59 -34.97 32.20
CA VAL A 299 -34.24 -34.76 32.75
C VAL A 299 -33.57 -33.56 32.05
N PRO A 300 -32.58 -32.92 32.70
CA PRO A 300 -32.33 -31.48 32.61
C PRO A 300 -31.33 -31.08 31.52
N ALA A 301 -31.27 -29.76 31.30
CA ALA A 301 -30.36 -29.04 30.41
C ALA A 301 -28.96 -29.66 30.29
N THR A 302 -28.61 -30.05 29.07
CA THR A 302 -27.24 -30.36 28.65
C THR A 302 -26.83 -29.44 27.50
N ASN A 303 -25.65 -28.84 27.69
CA ASN A 303 -24.87 -28.07 26.73
C ASN A 303 -24.98 -28.62 25.30
N GLN A 304 -25.57 -27.85 24.39
CA GLN A 304 -25.42 -28.09 22.96
C GLN A 304 -24.07 -27.53 22.50
N SER A 305 -23.11 -28.43 22.41
CA SER A 305 -21.92 -28.28 21.58
C SER A 305 -22.33 -28.03 20.13
N HIS A 306 -21.85 -26.91 19.57
CA HIS A 306 -21.97 -26.59 18.15
C HIS A 306 -21.40 -27.72 17.27
N PRO A 307 -22.07 -28.07 16.14
CA PRO A 307 -21.50 -28.99 15.17
C PRO A 307 -20.32 -28.34 14.46
N LYS A 308 -19.17 -29.04 14.49
CA LYS A 308 -17.94 -28.70 13.78
C LYS A 308 -18.16 -28.91 12.27
N PRO A 309 -17.78 -27.97 11.39
CA PRO A 309 -17.97 -28.13 9.94
C PRO A 309 -17.04 -29.22 9.39
N SER A 310 -17.63 -30.19 8.68
CA SER A 310 -16.88 -31.18 7.90
C SER A 310 -16.38 -30.54 6.61
N PHE A 311 -15.07 -30.42 6.46
CA PHE A 311 -14.44 -30.11 5.17
C PHE A 311 -14.43 -31.37 4.28
N PRO A 312 -14.65 -31.23 2.96
CA PRO A 312 -14.40 -32.33 2.03
C PRO A 312 -12.89 -32.58 1.88
N PRO A 313 -12.45 -33.83 1.71
CA PRO A 313 -11.04 -34.16 1.48
C PRO A 313 -10.59 -33.71 0.09
N GLU A 314 -9.34 -33.23 0.01
CA GLU A 314 -8.58 -32.94 -1.22
C GLU A 314 -8.35 -34.18 -2.09
#